data_AF-A0A3A4NKD6-F1
#
_entry.id   AF-A0A3A4NKD6-F1
#
_cell.length_a   1.000
_cell.length_b   1.000
_cell.length_c   1.000
_cell.angle_alpha   90.00
_cell.angle_beta   90.00
_cell.angle_gamma   90.00
#
_symmetry.space_group_name_H-M   'P 1'
#
loop_
_entity.id
_entity.type
_entity.pdbx_description
1 polymer ?
#
loop_
_entity_poly.entity_id
_entity_poly.type
_entity_poly.pdbx_seq_one_letter_code
_entity_poly.pdbx_strand_id
1 'polypeptide(L)'
;MANDAVKTEFTFELPKGYVDEKGQTHREVTMREITGADQEAMLNPQLRNNPAKMLTALLARVITKLGTLEGRQVDAGVTANMFKSDRDFLILKLKEIDSGPEMDIDVECPDCGKKFKAMLDISDFFGK
;
A
#
# COMPACT_ATOMS: atom_id res chain seq x y z
N MET A 1 -15.60 11.66 -24.37
CA MET A 1 -15.24 10.59 -23.42
C MET A 1 -14.54 11.29 -22.28
N ALA A 2 -15.16 11.35 -21.10
CA ALA A 2 -14.57 12.00 -19.95
C ALA A 2 -13.30 11.24 -19.60
N ASN A 3 -12.16 11.93 -19.59
CA ASN A 3 -10.91 11.40 -19.08
C ASN A 3 -11.06 11.40 -17.55
N ASP A 4 -11.74 10.39 -17.00
CA ASP A 4 -11.72 10.14 -15.57
C ASP A 4 -10.28 9.78 -15.21
N ALA A 5 -9.53 10.79 -14.77
CA ALA A 5 -8.19 10.60 -14.28
C ALA A 5 -8.26 9.64 -13.09
N VAL A 6 -7.64 8.46 -13.23
CA VAL A 6 -7.56 7.46 -12.15
C VAL A 6 -6.93 8.14 -10.94
N LYS A 7 -7.63 8.10 -9.80
CA LYS A 7 -7.11 8.64 -8.55
C LYS A 7 -6.08 7.66 -7.99
N THR A 8 -4.81 8.01 -8.14
CA THR A 8 -3.67 7.18 -7.71
C THR A 8 -3.05 7.63 -6.38
N GLU A 9 -3.55 8.71 -5.78
CA GLU A 9 -3.06 9.28 -4.52
C GLU A 9 -4.16 9.41 -3.47
N PHE A 10 -3.83 9.08 -2.23
CA PHE A 10 -4.74 8.98 -1.10
C PHE A 10 -4.13 9.65 0.13
N THR A 11 -4.89 10.56 0.73
CA THR A 11 -4.46 11.33 1.90
C THR A 11 -5.13 10.81 3.16
N PHE A 12 -4.36 10.69 4.23
CA PHE A 12 -4.79 10.21 5.55
C PHE A 12 -4.23 11.10 6.65
N GLU A 13 -4.84 11.05 7.82
CA GLU A 13 -4.29 11.66 9.04
C GLU A 13 -3.68 10.58 9.94
N LEU A 14 -2.43 10.79 10.35
CA LEU A 14 -1.69 9.91 11.24
C LEU A 14 -2.24 9.98 12.67
N PRO A 15 -2.43 8.84 13.35
CA PRO A 15 -2.86 8.79 14.74
C PRO A 15 -2.01 9.66 15.68
N LYS A 16 -0.68 9.57 15.59
CA LYS A 16 0.26 10.37 16.41
C LYS A 16 0.89 11.50 15.62
N GLY A 17 1.36 11.23 14.41
CA GLY A 17 2.11 12.16 13.59
C GLY A 17 3.62 11.99 13.74
N TYR A 18 4.36 12.47 12.75
CA TYR A 18 5.81 12.50 12.73
C TYR A 18 6.31 13.86 13.21
N VAL A 19 7.27 13.87 14.16
CA VAL A 19 7.93 15.10 14.59
C VAL A 19 9.29 15.17 13.89
N ASP A 20 9.52 16.23 13.13
CA ASP A 20 10.79 16.42 12.43
C ASP A 20 11.88 17.00 13.35
N GLU A 21 13.09 17.14 12.80
CA GLU A 21 14.25 17.67 13.53
C GLU A 21 14.08 19.13 13.99
N LYS A 22 13.11 19.87 13.42
CA LYS A 22 12.78 21.25 13.79
C LYS A 22 11.66 21.31 14.85
N GLY A 23 11.17 20.15 15.31
CA GLY A 23 10.07 20.05 16.25
C GLY A 23 8.69 20.30 15.63
N GLN A 24 8.58 20.34 14.30
CA GLN A 24 7.30 20.46 13.61
C GLN A 24 6.62 19.08 13.51
N THR A 25 5.34 19.04 13.87
CA THR A 25 4.53 17.82 13.78
C THR A 25 3.79 17.76 12.45
N HIS A 26 4.02 16.68 11.71
CA HIS A 26 3.38 16.33 10.45
C HIS A 26 2.35 15.22 10.68
N ARG A 27 1.06 15.50 10.48
CA ARG A 27 -0.02 14.51 10.66
C ARG A 27 -0.67 14.09 9.36
N GLU A 28 -0.72 14.97 8.37
CA GLU A 28 -1.27 14.63 7.07
C GLU A 28 -0.23 13.87 6.24
N VAL A 29 -0.61 12.73 5.68
CA VAL A 29 0.25 11.91 4.82
C VAL A 29 -0.49 11.55 3.55
N THR A 30 0.17 11.69 2.41
CA THR A 30 -0.34 11.27 1.11
C THR A 30 0.49 10.10 0.60
N MET A 31 -0.20 9.03 0.19
CA MET A 31 0.40 7.83 -0.38
C MET A 31 -0.15 7.59 -1.79
N ARG A 32 0.66 6.97 -2.63
CA ARG A 32 0.23 6.43 -3.93
C ARG A 32 0.04 4.91 -3.90
N GLU A 33 -0.64 4.37 -4.90
CA GLU A 33 -0.68 2.92 -5.14
C GLU A 33 0.72 2.31 -5.25
N ILE A 34 0.83 1.03 -4.86
CA ILE A 34 2.06 0.26 -5.04
C ILE A 34 2.23 -0.01 -6.53
N THR A 35 3.43 0.26 -7.07
CA THR A 35 3.76 -0.11 -8.45
C THR A 35 4.51 -1.44 -8.48
N GLY A 36 4.52 -2.12 -9.64
CA GLY A 36 5.35 -3.32 -9.83
C GLY A 36 6.83 -3.08 -9.50
N ALA A 37 7.36 -1.90 -9.81
CA ALA A 37 8.74 -1.52 -9.46
C ALA A 37 8.98 -1.43 -7.94
N ASP A 38 7.96 -1.10 -7.15
CA ASP A 38 8.06 -1.12 -5.69
C ASP A 38 8.06 -2.54 -5.15
N GLN A 39 7.23 -3.42 -5.71
CA GLN A 39 7.18 -4.83 -5.35
C GLN A 39 8.51 -5.54 -5.68
N GLU A 40 9.05 -5.31 -6.87
CA GLU A 40 10.36 -5.84 -7.28
C GLU A 40 11.48 -5.39 -6.34
N ALA A 41 11.46 -4.12 -5.90
CA ALA A 41 12.45 -3.62 -4.95
C ALA A 41 12.42 -4.37 -3.60
N MET A 42 11.26 -4.91 -3.20
CA MET A 42 11.12 -5.69 -1.96
C MET A 42 11.70 -7.11 -2.08
N LEU A 43 12.01 -7.58 -3.28
CA LEU A 43 12.66 -8.88 -3.50
C LEU A 43 14.16 -8.85 -3.15
N ASN A 44 14.73 -7.67 -2.87
CA ASN A 44 16.13 -7.53 -2.47
C ASN A 44 16.44 -8.40 -1.22
N PRO A 45 17.41 -9.33 -1.29
CA PRO A 45 17.77 -10.21 -0.17
C PRO A 45 18.07 -9.48 1.14
N GLN A 46 18.61 -8.26 1.07
CA GLN A 46 18.93 -7.45 2.26
C GLN A 46 17.68 -6.98 3.02
N LEU A 47 16.54 -6.85 2.34
CA LEU A 47 15.26 -6.47 2.94
C LEU A 47 14.49 -7.71 3.42
N ARG A 48 14.60 -8.84 2.69
CA ARG A 48 13.86 -10.08 3.00
C ARG A 48 14.20 -10.67 4.38
N ASN A 49 15.42 -10.46 4.87
CA ASN A 49 15.84 -10.96 6.18
C ASN A 49 15.22 -10.18 7.36
N ASN A 50 14.58 -9.02 7.11
CA ASN A 50 13.93 -8.23 8.14
C ASN A 50 12.60 -7.63 7.61
N PRO A 51 11.46 -8.31 7.86
CA PRO A 51 10.15 -7.88 7.38
C PRO A 51 9.78 -6.45 7.81
N ALA A 52 10.17 -6.02 9.01
CA ALA A 52 9.89 -4.66 9.47
C ALA A 52 10.67 -3.61 8.67
N LYS A 53 11.92 -3.91 8.30
CA LYS A 53 12.76 -3.05 7.46
C LYS A 53 12.22 -2.99 6.03
N MET A 54 11.77 -4.12 5.50
CA MET A 54 11.11 -4.19 4.18
C MET A 54 9.86 -3.31 4.15
N LEU A 55 8.96 -3.43 5.13
CA LEU A 55 7.75 -2.60 5.20
C LEU A 55 8.06 -1.10 5.35
N THR A 56 9.07 -0.76 6.14
CA THR A 56 9.53 0.64 6.27
C THR A 56 10.06 1.17 4.93
N ALA A 57 10.82 0.36 4.19
CA ALA A 57 11.33 0.73 2.87
C ALA A 57 10.21 0.87 1.84
N LEU A 58 9.17 0.01 1.90
CA LEU A 58 8.00 0.13 1.04
C LEU A 58 7.24 1.43 1.32
N LEU A 59 6.95 1.73 2.58
CA LEU A 59 6.29 2.97 2.99
C LEU A 59 7.04 4.21 2.49
N ALA A 60 8.37 4.24 2.64
CA ALA A 60 9.20 5.33 2.14
C ALA A 60 9.13 5.54 0.61
N ARG A 61 8.71 4.52 -0.16
CA ARG A 61 8.56 4.62 -1.61
C ARG A 61 7.18 5.06 -2.06
N VAL A 62 6.16 4.76 -1.26
CA VAL A 62 4.76 5.04 -1.61
C VAL A 62 4.24 6.33 -0.98
N ILE A 63 4.86 6.83 0.10
CA ILE A 63 4.54 8.16 0.63
C ILE A 63 5.05 9.22 -0.33
N THR A 64 4.15 10.05 -0.86
CA THR A 64 4.48 11.17 -1.75
C THR A 64 4.58 12.50 -1.01
N LYS A 65 3.90 12.61 0.14
CA LYS A 65 3.92 13.81 1.00
C LYS A 65 3.65 13.47 2.46
N LEU A 66 4.33 14.14 3.38
CA LEU A 66 4.11 14.07 4.83
C LEU A 66 4.16 15.49 5.40
N GLY A 67 2.99 16.07 5.66
CA GLY A 67 2.85 17.48 6.05
C GLY A 67 3.50 18.40 5.03
N THR A 68 4.60 19.06 5.41
CA THR A 68 5.36 19.94 4.51
C THR A 68 6.53 19.24 3.81
N LEU A 69 6.79 17.96 4.10
CA LEU A 69 7.85 17.18 3.45
C LEU A 69 7.28 16.56 2.17
N GLU A 70 7.98 16.74 1.05
CA GLU A 70 7.51 16.28 -0.27
C GLU A 70 8.52 15.36 -0.97
N GLY A 71 8.00 14.38 -1.70
CA GLY A 71 8.76 13.47 -2.55
C GLY A 71 9.96 12.85 -1.84
N ARG A 72 11.17 13.19 -2.31
CA ARG A 72 12.44 12.62 -1.81
C ARG A 72 12.78 13.01 -0.36
N GLN A 73 12.09 13.97 0.24
CA GLN A 73 12.30 14.33 1.64
C GLN A 73 11.74 13.28 2.60
N VAL A 74 10.78 12.45 2.15
CA VAL A 74 10.26 11.34 2.93
C VAL A 74 11.04 10.07 2.54
N ASP A 75 12.16 9.85 3.20
CA ASP A 75 13.02 8.69 2.96
C ASP A 75 12.85 7.60 4.02
N ALA A 76 13.62 6.52 3.88
CA ALA A 76 13.61 5.41 4.83
C ALA A 76 13.98 5.85 6.27
N GLY A 77 14.77 6.91 6.44
CA GLY A 77 15.10 7.48 7.74
C GLY A 77 13.90 8.16 8.39
N VAL A 78 13.20 9.01 7.64
CA VAL A 78 11.94 9.64 8.10
C VAL A 78 10.92 8.57 8.48
N THR A 79 10.66 7.61 7.59
CA THR A 79 9.68 6.55 7.85
C THR A 79 10.08 5.65 9.03
N ALA A 80 11.37 5.33 9.20
CA ALA A 80 11.87 4.57 10.35
C ALA A 80 11.69 5.31 11.68
N ASN A 81 11.75 6.64 11.66
CA ASN A 81 11.60 7.49 12.84
C ASN A 81 10.13 7.82 13.19
N MET A 82 9.16 7.39 12.37
CA MET A 82 7.75 7.47 12.74
C MET A 82 7.45 6.56 13.94
N PHE A 83 6.35 6.85 14.65
CA PHE A 83 5.85 5.91 15.65
C PHE A 83 5.44 4.59 15.00
N LYS A 84 5.68 3.47 15.69
CA LYS A 84 5.27 2.14 15.21
C LYS A 84 3.77 2.09 14.88
N SER A 85 2.93 2.72 15.71
CA SER A 85 1.47 2.78 15.48
C SER A 85 1.10 3.48 14.18
N ASP A 86 1.86 4.50 13.79
CA ASP A 86 1.61 5.25 12.56
C ASP A 86 2.05 4.44 11.34
N ARG A 87 3.19 3.73 11.41
CA ARG A 87 3.58 2.79 10.35
C ARG A 87 2.57 1.66 10.19
N ASP A 88 2.14 1.06 11.30
CA ASP A 88 1.14 -0.01 11.29
C ASP A 88 -0.18 0.48 10.68
N PHE A 89 -0.61 1.70 11.03
CA PHE A 89 -1.77 2.35 10.42
C PHE A 89 -1.61 2.52 8.90
N LEU A 90 -0.45 3.01 8.44
CA LEU A 90 -0.21 3.19 7.00
C LEU A 90 -0.14 1.87 6.24
N ILE A 91 0.39 0.80 6.83
CA ILE A 91 0.38 -0.53 6.22
C ILE A 91 -1.05 -1.03 6.03
N LEU A 92 -1.94 -0.79 6.99
CA LEU A 92 -3.35 -1.13 6.85
C LEU A 92 -4.02 -0.32 5.73
N LYS A 93 -3.75 0.99 5.67
CA LYS A 93 -4.26 1.84 4.58
C LYS A 93 -3.73 1.46 3.21
N LEU A 94 -2.47 1.04 3.13
CA LEU A 94 -1.88 0.57 1.89
C LEU A 94 -2.57 -0.72 1.40
N LYS A 95 -2.93 -1.63 2.30
CA LYS A 95 -3.73 -2.82 1.95
C LYS A 95 -5.14 -2.46 1.46
N GLU A 96 -5.79 -1.47 2.08
CA GLU A 96 -7.11 -0.99 1.63
C GLU A 96 -7.04 -0.41 0.21
N ILE A 97 -5.96 0.33 -0.12
CA ILE A 97 -5.72 0.88 -1.46
C ILE A 97 -5.44 -0.23 -2.48
N ASP A 98 -4.56 -1.17 -2.13
CA ASP A 98 -4.06 -2.23 -3.03
C ASP A 98 -5.03 -3.42 -3.15
N SER A 99 -6.13 -3.41 -2.40
CA SER A 99 -7.21 -4.38 -2.57
C SER A 99 -7.87 -4.13 -3.93
N GLY A 100 -7.40 -4.85 -4.95
CA GLY A 100 -7.96 -4.81 -6.29
C GLY A 100 -9.45 -5.19 -6.31
N PRO A 101 -10.12 -5.03 -7.47
CA PRO A 101 -11.52 -5.40 -7.58
C PRO A 101 -11.69 -6.90 -7.26
N GLU A 102 -12.51 -7.22 -6.27
CA GLU A 102 -12.98 -8.59 -6.05
C GLU A 102 -13.67 -9.05 -7.34
N MET A 103 -13.03 -9.98 -8.05
CA MET A 103 -13.60 -10.54 -9.28
C MET A 103 -14.52 -11.70 -8.91
N ASP A 104 -15.79 -11.37 -8.70
CA ASP A 104 -16.86 -12.34 -8.72
C ASP A 104 -17.08 -12.82 -10.16
N ILE A 105 -17.00 -14.14 -10.38
CA ILE A 105 -17.50 -14.75 -11.60
C ILE A 105 -18.81 -15.48 -11.33
N ASP A 106 -19.76 -15.32 -12.24
CA ASP A 106 -20.94 -16.17 -12.27
C ASP A 106 -20.53 -17.54 -12.83
N VAL A 107 -20.59 -18.57 -11.98
CA VAL A 107 -20.31 -19.96 -12.34
C VAL A 107 -21.60 -20.74 -12.38
N GLU A 108 -21.80 -21.49 -13.46
CA GLU A 108 -22.88 -22.47 -13.55
C GLU A 108 -22.32 -23.87 -13.35
N CYS A 109 -22.83 -24.60 -12.37
CA CYS A 109 -22.43 -25.98 -12.13
C CYS A 109 -22.91 -26.87 -13.29
N PRO A 110 -22.02 -27.58 -14.01
CA PRO A 110 -22.41 -28.41 -15.15
C PRO A 110 -23.25 -29.63 -14.74
N ASP A 111 -23.14 -30.10 -13.50
CA ASP A 111 -23.89 -31.26 -12.99
C ASP A 111 -25.32 -30.95 -12.54
N CYS A 112 -25.57 -29.73 -12.03
CA CYS A 112 -26.88 -29.40 -11.46
C CYS A 112 -27.49 -28.07 -11.97
N GLY A 113 -26.80 -27.34 -12.84
CA GLY A 113 -27.27 -26.07 -13.42
C GLY A 113 -27.39 -24.91 -12.44
N LYS A 114 -26.95 -25.09 -11.18
CA LYS A 114 -27.04 -24.06 -10.16
C LYS A 114 -26.00 -22.97 -10.44
N LYS A 115 -26.48 -21.72 -10.51
CA LYS A 115 -25.63 -20.53 -10.61
C LYS A 115 -25.19 -20.09 -9.23
N PHE A 116 -23.90 -19.82 -9.08
CA PHE A 116 -23.32 -19.26 -7.87
C PHE A 116 -22.19 -18.30 -8.23
N LYS A 117 -21.94 -17.33 -7.35
CA LYS A 117 -20.78 -16.45 -7.47
C LYS A 117 -19.58 -17.13 -6.84
N ALA A 118 -18.50 -17.25 -7.61
CA ALA A 118 -17.21 -17.70 -7.10
C ALA A 118 -16.26 -16.51 -7.05
N MET A 119 -15.54 -16.37 -5.94
CA MET A 119 -14.42 -15.45 -5.82
C MET A 119 -13.21 -16.08 -6.52
N LEU A 120 -12.64 -15.39 -7.50
CA LEU A 120 -11.39 -15.82 -8.14
C LEU A 120 -10.20 -15.19 -7.43
N ASP A 121 -9.34 -16.02 -6.83
CA ASP A 121 -7.97 -15.64 -6.54
C ASP A 121 -7.12 -15.99 -7.78
N ILE A 122 -6.45 -14.99 -8.37
CA ILE A 122 -5.57 -15.20 -9.52
C ILE A 122 -4.43 -16.19 -9.19
N SER A 123 -4.04 -16.28 -7.91
CA SER A 123 -3.04 -17.23 -7.41
C SER A 123 -3.45 -18.69 -7.66
N ASP A 124 -4.76 -18.98 -7.69
CA ASP A 124 -5.28 -20.34 -7.96
C ASP A 124 -5.09 -20.76 -9.43
N PHE A 125 -4.87 -19.81 -10.34
CA PHE A 125 -4.74 -20.07 -11.78
C PHE A 125 -3.31 -20.38 -12.22
N PHE A 126 -2.32 -19.77 -11.56
CA PHE A 126 -0.89 -19.94 -11.88
C PHE A 126 -0.17 -20.96 -10.99
N GLY A 127 -0.89 -21.62 -10.08
CA GLY A 127 -0.35 -22.60 -9.12
C GLY A 127 -0.13 -24.03 -9.65
N LYS A 128 0.11 -24.24 -10.95
CA LYS A 128 0.42 -25.57 -11.52
C LYS A 128 1.76 -25.62 -12.23
#